data_AF-A0A5C8CEU0-F1
#
_entry.id   AF-A0A5C8CEU0-F1
#
_cell.length_a   1.000
_cell.length_b   1.000
_cell.length_c   1.000
_cell.angle_alpha   90.00
_cell.angle_beta   90.00
_cell.angle_gamma   90.00
#
_symmetry.space_group_name_H-M   'P 1'
#
loop_
_entity.id
_entity.type
_entity.pdbx_description
1 polymer ?
#
loop_
_entity_poly.entity_id
_entity_poly.type
_entity_poly.pdbx_seq_one_letter_code
_entity_poly.pdbx_strand_id
1 'polypeptide(L)'
;MNSQKTLICISAILLILSIFLTIFNRIYAFNKAGTDFVDFMTHFYDMKQYYKNNIIPTTGARFEMGPMLKEVAPRVPGGFFYIHYLLCYKLAGENIELTRVFNFITMFIPALIFLFWIYKRFGFSIFSVLSVLILFNIYFVYTNNIFYNPNITLSLSFLFLTLFGEYIYIYIYMRKIII
;
A
#
# COMPACT_ATOMS: atom_id res chain seq x y z
N MET A 1 8.02 -16.43 -36.36
CA MET A 1 7.52 -15.27 -35.59
C MET A 1 8.72 -14.55 -34.99
N ASN A 2 8.86 -13.22 -35.16
CA ASN A 2 10.02 -12.48 -34.64
C ASN A 2 10.01 -12.53 -33.09
N SER A 3 11.07 -13.07 -32.47
CA SER A 3 11.14 -13.35 -31.03
C SER A 3 10.83 -12.12 -30.17
N GLN A 4 11.23 -10.93 -30.61
CA GLN A 4 10.97 -9.67 -29.92
C GLN A 4 9.49 -9.28 -29.98
N LYS A 5 8.82 -9.48 -31.13
CA LYS A 5 7.38 -9.24 -31.26
C LYS A 5 6.59 -10.20 -30.37
N THR A 6 7.00 -11.46 -30.32
CA THR A 6 6.42 -12.47 -29.42
C THR A 6 6.53 -12.04 -27.96
N LEU A 7 7.71 -11.59 -27.52
CA LEU A 7 7.94 -11.14 -26.14
C LEU A 7 7.04 -9.95 -25.76
N ILE A 8 6.90 -8.97 -26.66
CA ILE A 8 6.03 -7.81 -26.44
C ILE A 8 4.57 -8.25 -26.30
N CYS A 9 4.08 -9.12 -27.18
CA CYS A 9 2.72 -9.64 -27.10
C CYS A 9 2.47 -10.37 -25.77
N ILE A 10 3.38 -11.26 -25.35
CA ILE A 10 3.27 -11.96 -24.06
C ILE A 10 3.25 -10.96 -22.90
N SER A 11 4.13 -9.96 -22.93
CA SER A 11 4.22 -8.92 -21.90
C SER A 11 2.90 -8.12 -21.80
N ALA A 12 2.29 -7.79 -22.94
CA ALA A 12 1.01 -7.09 -22.98
C ALA A 12 -0.14 -7.93 -22.42
N ILE A 13 -0.21 -9.21 -22.79
CA ILE A 13 -1.22 -10.16 -22.27
C ILE A 13 -1.08 -10.31 -20.76
N LEU A 14 0.15 -10.50 -20.25
CA LEU A 14 0.42 -10.59 -18.82
C LEU A 14 -0.05 -9.35 -18.06
N LEU A 15 0.24 -8.16 -18.61
CA LEU A 15 -0.18 -6.91 -17.99
C LEU A 15 -1.70 -6.78 -17.95
N ILE A 16 -2.39 -7.08 -19.05
CA ILE A 16 -3.85 -7.04 -19.13
C ILE A 16 -4.47 -8.00 -18.10
N LEU A 17 -4.00 -9.25 -18.05
CA LEU A 17 -4.44 -10.24 -17.07
C LEU A 17 -4.20 -9.76 -15.64
N SER A 18 -3.02 -9.18 -15.36
CA SER A 18 -2.70 -8.66 -14.03
C SER A 18 -3.69 -7.60 -13.57
N ILE A 19 -4.08 -6.68 -14.45
CA ILE A 19 -5.03 -5.60 -14.14
C ILE A 19 -6.42 -6.19 -13.85
N PHE A 20 -6.93 -7.04 -14.73
CA PHE A 20 -8.26 -7.65 -14.54
C PHE A 20 -8.33 -8.49 -13.27
N LEU A 21 -7.33 -9.36 -13.03
CA LEU A 21 -7.29 -10.19 -11.83
C LEU A 21 -7.14 -9.38 -10.56
N THR A 22 -6.38 -8.28 -10.60
CA THR A 22 -6.24 -7.37 -9.47
C THR A 22 -7.56 -6.70 -9.13
N ILE A 23 -8.29 -6.20 -10.13
CA ILE A 23 -9.62 -5.59 -9.92
C ILE A 23 -10.59 -6.63 -9.35
N PHE A 24 -10.66 -7.81 -9.97
CA PHE A 24 -11.54 -8.89 -9.53
C PHE A 24 -11.27 -9.31 -8.09
N ASN A 25 -10.02 -9.61 -7.75
CA ASN A 25 -9.65 -10.03 -6.39
C ASN A 25 -9.90 -8.93 -5.36
N ARG A 26 -9.71 -7.67 -5.72
CA ARG A 26 -9.97 -6.55 -4.80
C ARG A 26 -11.44 -6.39 -4.51
N ILE A 27 -12.31 -6.43 -5.52
CA ILE A 27 -13.77 -6.38 -5.33
C ILE A 27 -14.22 -7.56 -4.48
N TYR A 28 -13.75 -8.77 -4.80
CA TYR A 28 -14.09 -9.98 -4.08
C TYR A 28 -13.62 -9.95 -2.61
N ALA A 29 -12.39 -9.52 -2.38
CA ALA A 29 -11.80 -9.47 -1.04
C ALA A 29 -12.32 -8.30 -0.21
N PHE A 30 -12.86 -7.23 -0.81
CA PHE A 30 -13.31 -6.04 -0.08
C PHE A 30 -14.39 -6.39 0.96
N ASN A 31 -15.41 -7.15 0.59
CA ASN A 31 -16.47 -7.54 1.51
C ASN A 31 -16.02 -8.52 2.60
N LYS A 32 -14.93 -9.26 2.35
CA LYS A 32 -14.38 -10.26 3.28
C LYS A 32 -13.29 -9.69 4.19
N ALA A 33 -12.67 -8.60 3.77
CA ALA A 33 -11.63 -7.95 4.55
C ALA A 33 -12.31 -7.16 5.69
N GLY A 34 -11.92 -7.43 6.93
CA GLY A 34 -12.41 -6.70 8.12
C GLY A 34 -13.63 -7.30 8.82
N THR A 35 -14.26 -8.34 8.30
CA THR A 35 -15.43 -9.00 8.94
C THR A 35 -15.10 -9.68 10.26
N ASP A 36 -13.85 -10.14 10.45
CA ASP A 36 -13.44 -10.96 11.60
C ASP A 36 -12.28 -10.37 12.42
N PHE A 37 -11.86 -9.13 12.15
CA PHE A 37 -10.65 -8.56 12.76
C PHE A 37 -10.98 -7.62 13.92
N VAL A 38 -10.87 -8.14 15.15
CA VAL A 38 -10.84 -7.36 16.40
C VAL A 38 -9.89 -6.17 16.30
N ASP A 39 -8.78 -6.35 15.57
CA ASP A 39 -7.76 -5.34 15.41
C ASP A 39 -8.23 -4.13 14.59
N PHE A 40 -9.00 -4.36 13.53
CA PHE A 40 -9.56 -3.27 12.73
C PHE A 40 -10.50 -2.40 13.57
N MET A 41 -11.38 -3.04 14.35
CA MET A 41 -12.33 -2.31 15.21
C MET A 41 -11.64 -1.54 16.34
N THR A 42 -10.56 -2.08 16.89
CA THR A 42 -9.79 -1.39 17.92
C THR A 42 -9.04 -0.17 17.34
N HIS A 43 -8.46 -0.30 16.14
CA HIS A 43 -7.87 0.85 15.44
C HIS A 43 -8.92 1.91 15.07
N PHE A 44 -10.12 1.49 14.67
CA PHE A 44 -11.22 2.40 14.42
C PHE A 44 -11.62 3.16 15.68
N TYR A 45 -11.73 2.46 16.82
CA TYR A 45 -12.03 3.08 18.12
C TYR A 45 -10.99 4.14 18.49
N ASP A 46 -9.70 3.78 18.46
CA ASP A 46 -8.60 4.70 18.77
C ASP A 46 -8.60 5.93 17.85
N MET A 47 -8.73 5.72 16.53
CA MET A 47 -8.84 6.80 15.56
C MET A 47 -10.04 7.71 15.86
N LYS A 48 -11.19 7.14 16.20
CA LYS A 48 -12.41 7.90 16.54
C LYS A 48 -12.24 8.73 17.81
N GLN A 49 -11.44 8.29 18.77
CA GLN A 49 -11.09 9.11 19.94
C GLN A 49 -10.29 10.35 19.54
N TYR A 50 -9.27 10.20 18.67
CA TYR A 50 -8.54 11.35 18.13
C TYR A 50 -9.46 12.31 17.38
N TYR A 51 -10.37 11.78 16.56
CA TYR A 51 -11.36 12.58 15.83
C TYR A 51 -12.26 13.38 16.78
N LYS A 52 -12.90 12.72 17.76
CA LYS A 52 -13.82 13.35 18.71
C LYS A 52 -13.18 14.42 19.56
N ASN A 53 -11.92 14.20 19.96
CA ASN A 53 -11.20 15.13 20.83
C ASN A 53 -10.49 16.25 20.04
N ASN A 54 -10.58 16.26 18.70
CA ASN A 54 -9.84 17.18 17.82
C ASN A 54 -8.31 17.16 18.07
N ILE A 55 -7.77 15.97 18.38
CA ILE A 55 -6.35 15.77 18.67
C ILE A 55 -5.67 15.20 17.43
N ILE A 56 -4.54 15.77 17.04
CA ILE A 56 -3.67 15.17 16.02
C ILE A 56 -3.00 13.94 16.63
N PRO A 57 -3.14 12.74 16.03
CA PRO A 57 -2.49 11.55 16.56
C PRO A 57 -0.97 11.70 16.58
N THR A 58 -0.36 11.59 17.77
CA THR A 58 1.09 11.66 17.95
C THR A 58 1.72 10.30 18.23
N THR A 59 0.93 9.35 18.73
CA THR A 59 1.36 7.98 19.04
C THR A 59 0.88 7.00 17.97
N GLY A 60 1.67 5.96 17.68
CA GLY A 60 1.29 4.92 16.73
C GLY A 60 0.36 3.86 17.31
N ALA A 61 0.15 2.80 16.54
CA ALA A 61 -0.71 1.67 16.87
C ALA A 61 -0.30 0.91 18.15
N ARG A 62 -1.28 0.31 18.83
CA ARG A 62 -1.09 -0.69 19.90
C ARG A 62 -0.47 -1.97 19.28
N PHE A 63 0.39 -2.71 20.01
CA PHE A 63 1.00 -3.99 19.55
C PHE A 63 0.26 -5.22 20.07
N GLU A 64 -0.60 -5.05 21.08
CA GLU A 64 -1.56 -6.05 21.50
C GLU A 64 -2.90 -5.36 21.59
N MET A 65 -3.88 -5.93 20.91
CA MET A 65 -5.25 -5.46 21.01
C MET A 65 -5.84 -5.95 22.31
N GLY A 66 -5.58 -5.17 23.36
CA GLY A 66 -6.30 -5.27 24.62
C GLY A 66 -7.75 -4.80 24.47
N PRO A 67 -8.56 -4.94 25.52
CA PRO A 67 -9.92 -4.40 25.55
C PRO A 67 -9.93 -2.92 25.14
N MET A 68 -10.93 -2.48 24.38
CA MET A 68 -11.00 -1.10 23.85
C MET A 68 -10.80 -0.02 24.93
N LEU A 69 -11.26 -0.31 26.16
CA LEU A 69 -11.23 0.60 27.32
C LEU A 69 -9.93 0.58 28.12
N LYS A 70 -8.98 -0.30 27.80
CA LYS A 70 -7.69 -0.36 28.50
C LYS A 70 -6.66 0.43 27.71
N GLU A 71 -6.04 1.43 28.33
CA GLU A 71 -4.86 2.07 27.75
C GLU A 71 -3.71 1.06 27.69
N VAL A 72 -3.21 0.81 26.49
CA VAL A 72 -2.03 0.00 26.24
C VAL A 72 -1.01 0.90 25.57
N ALA A 73 0.24 0.86 26.04
CA ALA A 73 1.28 1.72 25.52
C ALA A 73 1.43 1.55 23.98
N PRO A 74 1.54 2.66 23.22
CA PRO A 74 1.80 2.61 21.79
C PRO A 74 3.16 1.96 21.55
N ARG A 75 3.28 1.14 20.51
CA ARG A 75 4.50 0.35 20.27
C ARG A 75 5.20 0.68 18.93
N VAL A 76 4.55 1.44 18.04
CA VAL A 76 5.19 1.96 16.82
C VAL A 76 5.40 3.48 16.98
N PRO A 77 6.65 3.97 16.92
CA PRO A 77 6.90 5.41 16.95
C PRO A 77 6.26 6.08 15.73
N GLY A 78 5.63 7.22 15.97
CA GLY A 78 5.00 8.04 14.94
C GLY A 78 3.49 7.82 14.81
N GLY A 79 2.74 8.92 14.83
CA GLY A 79 1.29 8.93 14.64
C GLY A 79 0.82 8.74 13.20
N PHE A 80 1.72 8.50 12.24
CA PHE A 80 1.39 8.49 10.81
C PHE A 80 0.27 7.52 10.45
N PHE A 81 0.24 6.33 11.07
CA PHE A 81 -0.85 5.37 10.85
C PHE A 81 -2.23 5.98 11.16
N TYR A 82 -2.38 6.61 12.33
CA TYR A 82 -3.63 7.21 12.73
C TYR A 82 -3.89 8.56 12.02
N ILE A 83 -2.85 9.31 11.65
CA ILE A 83 -2.99 10.51 10.79
C ILE A 83 -3.57 10.12 9.44
N HIS A 84 -3.01 9.07 8.82
CA HIS A 84 -3.49 8.53 7.55
C HIS A 84 -4.93 8.04 7.65
N TYR A 85 -5.25 7.26 8.70
CA TYR A 85 -6.61 6.80 8.95
C TYR A 85 -7.58 7.98 9.15
N LEU A 86 -7.23 8.95 9.98
CA LEU A 86 -8.05 10.14 10.22
C LEU A 86 -8.28 10.95 8.94
N LEU A 87 -7.27 11.08 8.08
CA LEU A 87 -7.39 11.75 6.78
C LEU A 87 -8.40 11.02 5.89
N CYS A 88 -8.26 9.70 5.73
CA CYS A 88 -9.20 8.91 4.94
C CYS A 88 -10.63 8.98 5.52
N TYR A 89 -10.77 8.98 6.84
CA TYR A 89 -12.07 9.05 7.52
C TYR A 89 -12.77 10.40 7.26
N LYS A 90 -12.02 11.50 7.31
CA LYS A 90 -12.53 12.84 6.99
C LYS A 90 -12.92 12.95 5.51
N LEU A 91 -12.08 12.47 4.60
CA LEU A 91 -12.36 12.46 3.15
C LEU A 91 -13.60 11.62 2.80
N ALA A 92 -13.86 10.58 3.58
CA ALA A 92 -15.01 9.70 3.44
C ALA A 92 -16.31 10.25 4.01
N GLY A 93 -16.32 11.46 4.57
CA GLY A 93 -17.50 12.00 5.25
C GLY A 93 -17.94 11.10 6.41
N GLU A 94 -16.98 10.59 7.19
CA GLU A 94 -17.19 9.75 8.37
C GLU A 94 -17.79 8.34 8.09
N ASN A 95 -17.87 7.94 6.82
CA ASN A 95 -18.34 6.61 6.43
C ASN A 95 -17.20 5.59 6.43
N ILE A 96 -17.33 4.51 7.22
CA ILE A 96 -16.26 3.52 7.40
C ILE A 96 -15.93 2.73 6.13
N GLU A 97 -16.92 2.42 5.29
CA GLU A 97 -16.69 1.67 4.05
C GLU A 97 -15.97 2.55 3.02
N LEU A 98 -16.42 3.80 2.86
CA LEU A 98 -15.73 4.76 2.00
C LEU A 98 -14.31 5.06 2.51
N THR A 99 -14.10 5.06 3.83
CA THR A 99 -12.78 5.23 4.44
C THR A 99 -11.81 4.14 3.99
N ARG A 100 -12.28 2.89 3.88
CA ARG A 100 -11.49 1.77 3.36
C ARG A 100 -11.18 1.91 1.87
N VAL A 101 -12.10 2.49 1.09
CA VAL A 101 -11.85 2.83 -0.33
C VAL A 101 -10.73 3.87 -0.45
N PHE A 102 -10.77 4.94 0.36
CA PHE A 102 -9.70 5.94 0.39
C PHE A 102 -8.36 5.34 0.83
N ASN A 103 -8.36 4.45 1.82
CA ASN A 103 -7.17 3.70 2.22
C ASN A 103 -6.57 2.91 1.06
N PHE A 104 -7.42 2.17 0.35
CA PHE A 104 -7.00 1.40 -0.80
C PHE A 104 -6.32 2.30 -1.85
N ILE A 105 -6.96 3.40 -2.24
CA ILE A 105 -6.43 4.33 -3.25
C ILE A 105 -5.05 4.87 -2.83
N THR A 106 -4.98 5.40 -1.61
CA THR A 106 -3.77 6.03 -1.08
C THR A 106 -2.62 5.05 -0.90
N MET A 107 -2.90 3.83 -0.45
CA MET A 107 -1.89 2.78 -0.26
C MET A 107 -1.48 2.10 -1.56
N PHE A 108 -2.28 2.23 -2.63
CA PHE A 108 -1.96 1.71 -3.96
C PHE A 108 -1.06 2.65 -4.77
N ILE A 109 -1.14 3.98 -4.55
CA ILE A 109 -0.30 4.99 -5.23
C ILE A 109 1.21 4.68 -5.16
N PRO A 110 1.79 4.35 -3.99
CA PRO A 110 3.20 3.92 -3.89
C PRO A 110 3.60 2.79 -4.84
N ALA A 111 2.75 1.75 -4.96
CA ALA A 111 3.01 0.62 -5.83
C ALA A 111 2.95 1.03 -7.31
N LEU A 112 2.03 1.93 -7.69
CA LEU A 112 1.95 2.47 -9.05
C LEU A 112 3.20 3.31 -9.39
N ILE A 113 3.69 4.13 -8.47
CA ILE A 113 4.93 4.91 -8.65
C ILE A 113 6.11 3.96 -8.86
N PHE A 114 6.23 2.92 -8.02
CA PHE A 114 7.28 1.92 -8.18
C PHE A 114 7.19 1.18 -9.51
N LEU A 115 6.00 0.73 -9.93
CA LEU A 115 5.82 0.05 -11.20
C LEU A 115 6.10 0.96 -12.40
N PHE A 116 5.72 2.23 -12.33
CA PHE A 116 6.09 3.22 -13.35
C PHE A 116 7.60 3.42 -13.42
N TRP A 117 8.26 3.51 -12.26
CA TRP A 117 9.71 3.57 -12.19
C TRP A 117 10.36 2.34 -12.82
N ILE A 118 9.89 1.13 -12.50
CA ILE A 118 10.35 -0.12 -13.13
C ILE A 118 10.22 -0.05 -14.65
N TYR A 119 9.08 0.40 -15.17
CA TYR A 119 8.87 0.55 -16.62
C TYR A 119 9.91 1.47 -17.25
N LYS A 120 10.14 2.65 -16.65
CA LYS A 120 11.13 3.61 -17.15
C LYS A 120 12.56 3.07 -17.09
N ARG A 121 12.86 2.23 -16.10
CA ARG A 121 14.20 1.77 -15.80
C ARG A 121 14.60 0.48 -16.53
N PHE A 122 13.69 -0.47 -16.59
CA PHE A 122 13.95 -1.84 -17.03
C PHE A 122 13.15 -2.23 -18.28
N GLY A 123 12.25 -1.36 -18.74
CA GLY A 123 11.45 -1.56 -19.95
C GLY A 123 10.20 -2.41 -19.74
N PHE A 124 9.46 -2.57 -20.83
CA PHE A 124 8.09 -3.10 -20.81
C PHE A 124 7.97 -4.55 -20.33
N SER A 125 8.89 -5.43 -20.75
CA SER A 125 8.81 -6.84 -20.38
C SER A 125 9.02 -7.07 -18.88
N ILE A 126 10.04 -6.44 -18.29
CA ILE A 126 10.29 -6.54 -16.84
C ILE A 126 9.13 -5.90 -16.06
N PHE A 127 8.64 -4.75 -16.51
CA PHE A 127 7.44 -4.12 -15.95
C PHE A 127 6.22 -5.04 -15.94
N SER A 128 5.95 -5.76 -17.03
CA SER A 128 4.80 -6.67 -17.11
C SER A 128 4.88 -7.81 -16.08
N VAL A 129 6.07 -8.42 -15.93
CA VAL A 129 6.30 -9.51 -14.96
C VAL A 129 6.17 -8.99 -13.53
N LEU A 130 6.82 -7.87 -13.21
CA LEU A 130 6.73 -7.27 -11.87
C LEU A 130 5.32 -6.76 -11.54
N SER A 131 4.57 -6.27 -12.53
CA SER A 131 3.16 -5.90 -12.34
C SER A 131 2.33 -7.09 -11.89
N VAL A 132 2.50 -8.26 -12.51
CA VAL A 132 1.82 -9.48 -12.05
C VAL A 132 2.21 -9.81 -10.62
N LEU A 133 3.51 -9.88 -10.33
CA LEU A 133 4.01 -10.30 -9.01
C LEU A 133 3.56 -9.37 -7.88
N ILE A 134 3.43 -8.07 -8.13
CA ILE A 134 3.02 -7.08 -7.12
C ILE A 134 1.51 -6.97 -7.03
N LEU A 135 0.82 -6.79 -8.16
CA LEU A 135 -0.61 -6.49 -8.17
C LEU A 135 -1.45 -7.72 -7.81
N PHE A 136 -0.95 -8.92 -8.12
CA PHE A 136 -1.59 -10.19 -7.78
C PHE A 136 -1.07 -10.80 -6.46
N ASN A 137 -0.16 -10.12 -5.75
CA ASN A 137 0.28 -10.61 -4.45
C ASN A 137 -0.89 -10.63 -3.47
N ILE A 138 -1.30 -11.82 -3.00
CA ILE A 138 -2.48 -11.99 -2.16
C ILE A 138 -2.37 -11.22 -0.84
N TYR A 139 -1.16 -11.14 -0.27
CA TYR A 139 -0.90 -10.34 0.92
C TYR A 139 -1.12 -8.85 0.63
N PHE A 140 -0.57 -8.32 -0.46
CA PHE A 140 -0.79 -6.94 -0.89
C PHE A 140 -2.27 -6.65 -1.21
N VAL A 141 -2.98 -7.56 -1.88
CA VAL A 141 -4.41 -7.40 -2.17
C VAL A 141 -5.22 -7.32 -0.88
N TYR A 142 -4.99 -8.23 0.06
CA TYR A 142 -5.71 -8.31 1.31
C TYR A 142 -5.43 -7.12 2.23
N THR A 143 -4.15 -6.80 2.43
CA THR A 143 -3.69 -5.75 3.36
C THR A 143 -4.19 -4.34 2.98
N ASN A 144 -4.35 -4.05 1.70
CA ASN A 144 -4.82 -2.72 1.28
C ASN A 144 -6.32 -2.48 1.51
N ASN A 145 -7.11 -3.53 1.80
CA ASN A 145 -8.56 -3.40 1.96
C ASN A 145 -9.00 -3.03 3.39
N ILE A 146 -8.08 -2.98 4.36
CA ILE A 146 -8.36 -2.63 5.76
C ILE A 146 -7.28 -1.75 6.36
N PHE A 147 -7.65 -0.98 7.38
CA PHE A 147 -6.68 -0.29 8.24
C PHE A 147 -6.07 -1.28 9.21
N TYR A 148 -4.84 -1.67 8.92
CA TYR A 148 -4.07 -2.54 9.78
C TYR A 148 -2.59 -2.19 9.64
N ASN A 149 -1.89 -2.16 10.76
CA ASN A 149 -0.44 -2.04 10.79
C ASN A 149 0.13 -3.48 10.74
N PRO A 150 0.94 -3.88 9.74
CA PRO A 150 2.00 -3.10 9.08
C PRO A 150 1.73 -2.64 7.64
N ASN A 151 0.48 -2.58 7.19
CA ASN A 151 0.16 -2.45 5.75
C ASN A 151 0.68 -1.14 5.13
N ILE A 152 0.63 -0.04 5.89
CA ILE A 152 1.20 1.24 5.46
C ILE A 152 2.71 1.12 5.21
N THR A 153 3.43 0.40 6.07
CA THR A 153 4.88 0.17 5.91
C THR A 153 5.17 -0.61 4.63
N LEU A 154 4.35 -1.62 4.31
CA LEU A 154 4.46 -2.34 3.03
C LEU A 154 4.29 -1.39 1.85
N SER A 155 3.26 -0.54 1.86
CA SER A 155 3.05 0.42 0.77
C SER A 155 4.18 1.44 0.66
N LEU A 156 4.63 2.01 1.78
CA LEU A 156 5.76 2.95 1.79
C LEU A 156 7.09 2.31 1.36
N SER A 157 7.25 0.99 1.52
CA SER A 157 8.44 0.29 1.04
C SER A 157 8.62 0.39 -0.48
N PHE A 158 7.54 0.48 -1.26
CA PHE A 158 7.62 0.70 -2.71
C PHE A 158 8.21 2.07 -3.05
N LEU A 159 7.85 3.12 -2.30
CA LEU A 159 8.47 4.44 -2.45
C LEU A 159 9.94 4.40 -2.04
N PHE A 160 10.25 3.77 -0.90
CA PHE A 160 11.61 3.62 -0.43
C PHE A 160 12.50 2.93 -1.48
N LEU A 161 12.05 1.79 -2.02
CA LEU A 161 12.79 1.05 -3.05
C LEU A 161 13.01 1.87 -4.31
N THR A 162 12.01 2.67 -4.72
CA THR A 162 12.13 3.58 -5.87
C THR A 162 13.23 4.62 -5.63
N LEU A 163 13.15 5.34 -4.51
CA LEU A 163 14.10 6.41 -4.18
C LEU A 163 15.51 5.86 -3.96
N PHE A 164 15.63 4.74 -3.25
CA PHE A 164 16.89 4.09 -2.98
C PHE A 164 17.55 3.55 -4.26
N GLY A 165 16.76 2.96 -5.15
CA GLY A 165 17.22 2.50 -6.46
C GLY A 165 17.77 3.63 -7.32
N GLU A 166 17.07 4.77 -7.37
CA GLU A 166 17.55 5.97 -8.07
C GLU A 166 18.83 6.53 -7.45
N TYR A 167 18.88 6.63 -6.12
CA TYR A 167 20.09 7.07 -5.41
C TYR A 167 21.32 6.22 -5.77
N ILE A 168 21.19 4.88 -5.73
CA ILE A 168 22.28 3.97 -6.11
C ILE A 168 22.69 4.19 -7.56
N TYR A 169 21.73 4.32 -8.48
CA TYR A 169 22.05 4.53 -9.88
C TYR A 169 22.86 5.81 -10.11
N ILE A 170 22.40 6.93 -9.54
CA ILE A 170 23.07 8.22 -9.66
C ILE A 170 24.48 8.12 -9.06
N TYR A 171 24.62 7.52 -7.88
CA TYR A 171 25.92 7.34 -7.23
C TYR A 171 26.90 6.54 -8.09
N ILE A 172 26.47 5.42 -8.68
CA ILE A 172 27.32 4.60 -9.56
C ILE A 172 27.68 5.36 -10.84
N TYR A 173 26.72 6.09 -11.43
CA TYR A 173 26.95 6.87 -12.64
C TYR A 173 27.98 7.98 -12.41
N MET A 174 27.84 8.74 -11.32
CA MET A 174 28.79 9.79 -10.94
C MET A 174 30.19 9.24 -10.69
N ARG A 175 30.31 8.07 -10.04
CA ARG A 175 31.61 7.42 -9.81
C ARG A 175 32.31 7.01 -11.11
N LYS A 176 31.56 6.64 -12.15
CA LYS A 176 32.13 6.31 -13.48
C LYS A 176 32.62 7.52 -14.27
N ILE A 177 32.23 8.74 -13.89
CA ILE A 177 32.68 9.99 -14.55
C ILE A 177 33.98 10.49 -13.93
N ILE A 178 34.19 10.22 -12.63
CA ILE A 178 35.33 10.76 -11.86
C ILE A 178 36.59 9.90 -11.99
N ILE A 179 36.47 8.65 -12.42
CA ILE A 179 37.57 7.69 -12.66
C ILE A 179 37.77 7.54 -14.16
#